data_AF-A0A8X8BJE8-F1
#
_entry.id   AF-A0A8X8BJE8-F1
#
_cell.length_a   1.000
_cell.length_b   1.000
_cell.length_c   1.000
_cell.angle_alpha   90.00
_cell.angle_beta   90.00
_cell.angle_gamma   90.00
#
_symmetry.space_group_name_H-M   'P 1'
#
loop_
_entity.id
_entity.type
_entity.pdbx_description
1 polymer ?
#
loop_
_entity_poly.entity_id
_entity_poly.type
_entity_poly.pdbx_seq_one_letter_code
_entity_poly.pdbx_strand_id
1 'polypeptide(L)'
;MLSQLKVSHSTSCDWSTVSPEFEDFNSRQMSEKEILALFEKMMVACMQLINALVTSPDDLDFRLHIRNEFMRCGLKEILPHLNTIKNEALDIQLKVFEEHKEEDMIEFSHRLEDIKSELEYPF
;
A
#
# COMPACT_ATOMS: atom_id res chain seq x y z
N MET A 1 -65.55 -21.15 -19.06
CA MET A 1 -64.17 -21.02 -18.56
C MET A 1 -63.36 -20.39 -19.68
N LEU A 2 -63.05 -19.09 -19.57
CA LEU A 2 -61.68 -18.56 -19.39
C LEU A 2 -60.73 -19.07 -20.51
N SER A 3 -60.08 -18.27 -21.34
CA SER A 3 -59.61 -16.90 -21.17
C SER A 3 -59.22 -16.27 -22.52
N GLN A 4 -59.55 -14.99 -22.65
CA GLN A 4 -58.98 -14.04 -23.61
C GLN A 4 -57.45 -14.00 -23.51
N LEU A 5 -56.73 -13.91 -24.63
CA LEU A 5 -55.45 -13.19 -24.65
C LEU A 5 -55.39 -12.33 -25.92
N LYS A 6 -55.57 -11.03 -25.70
CA LYS A 6 -55.58 -9.96 -26.70
C LYS A 6 -54.14 -9.74 -27.18
N VAL A 7 -53.90 -9.93 -28.48
CA VAL A 7 -52.69 -9.43 -29.16
C VAL A 7 -52.69 -7.92 -29.02
N SER A 8 -51.74 -7.37 -28.26
CA SER A 8 -51.61 -5.92 -28.07
C SER A 8 -50.12 -5.56 -28.12
N HIS A 9 -49.75 -4.90 -29.21
CA HIS A 9 -48.57 -4.06 -29.44
C HIS A 9 -47.33 -4.29 -28.56
N SER A 10 -46.27 -4.78 -29.21
CA SER A 10 -44.89 -4.49 -28.82
C SER A 10 -44.65 -2.98 -28.89
N THR A 11 -44.78 -2.27 -27.78
CA THR A 11 -44.14 -0.98 -27.60
C THR A 11 -42.64 -1.24 -27.57
N SER A 12 -41.96 -0.78 -28.62
CA SER A 12 -40.51 -0.63 -28.70
C SER A 12 -39.99 -0.10 -27.36
N CYS A 13 -39.19 -0.89 -26.65
CA CYS A 13 -38.51 -0.44 -25.45
C CYS A 13 -37.56 0.69 -25.86
N ASP A 14 -37.99 1.93 -25.59
CA ASP A 14 -37.20 3.12 -25.84
C ASP A 14 -36.13 3.19 -24.75
N TRP A 15 -34.91 2.74 -25.06
CA TRP A 15 -33.75 2.77 -24.15
C TRP A 15 -33.30 4.20 -23.79
N SER A 16 -34.03 5.20 -24.26
CA SER A 16 -33.72 6.62 -24.20
C SER A 16 -34.14 7.31 -22.90
N THR A 17 -34.87 6.64 -22.01
CA THR A 17 -35.20 7.23 -20.70
C THR A 17 -34.06 6.94 -19.72
N VAL A 18 -33.04 7.79 -19.75
CA VAL A 18 -32.06 7.87 -18.66
C VAL A 18 -32.81 8.32 -17.42
N SER A 19 -32.91 7.47 -16.40
CA SER A 19 -33.48 7.86 -15.11
C SER A 19 -32.67 9.04 -14.54
N PRO A 20 -33.29 10.09 -13.96
CA PRO A 20 -32.57 11.22 -13.34
C PRO A 20 -31.56 10.77 -12.26
N GLU A 21 -31.81 9.63 -11.63
CA GLU A 21 -30.93 8.98 -10.65
C GLU A 21 -29.62 8.45 -11.28
N PHE A 22 -29.59 8.17 -12.58
CA PHE A 22 -28.41 7.71 -13.31
C PHE A 22 -27.52 8.86 -13.78
N GLU A 23 -28.07 10.04 -14.07
CA GLU A 23 -27.27 11.24 -14.36
C GLU A 23 -26.54 11.78 -13.13
N ASP A 24 -27.16 11.69 -11.95
CA ASP A 24 -26.52 12.12 -10.69
C ASP A 24 -25.29 11.25 -10.33
N PHE A 25 -25.31 9.97 -10.72
CA PHE A 25 -24.19 9.04 -10.50
C PHE A 25 -23.03 9.30 -11.48
N ASN A 26 -23.33 9.69 -12.72
CA ASN A 26 -22.34 10.05 -13.74
C ASN A 26 -21.72 11.44 -13.53
N SER A 27 -22.38 12.32 -12.77
CA SER A 27 -21.98 13.72 -12.58
C SER A 27 -20.97 13.93 -11.44
N ARG A 28 -20.75 12.91 -10.59
CA ARG A 28 -19.78 13.01 -9.48
C ARG A 28 -18.38 12.70 -9.98
N GLN A 29 -17.88 13.54 -10.88
CA GLN A 29 -16.47 13.55 -11.24
C GLN A 29 -15.68 14.01 -10.00
N MET A 30 -14.81 13.16 -9.48
CA MET A 30 -13.91 13.56 -8.42
C MET A 30 -13.03 14.70 -8.90
N SER A 31 -12.87 15.72 -8.07
CA SER A 31 -11.94 16.80 -8.36
C SER A 31 -10.51 16.28 -8.41
N GLU A 32 -9.65 16.90 -9.24
CA GLU A 32 -8.20 16.60 -9.22
C GLU A 32 -7.62 16.66 -7.82
N LYS A 33 -8.11 17.56 -6.97
CA LYS A 33 -7.70 17.68 -5.56
C LYS A 33 -8.03 16.44 -4.74
N GLU A 34 -9.20 15.84 -4.94
CA GLU A 34 -9.59 14.60 -4.25
C GLU A 34 -8.77 13.41 -4.76
N ILE A 35 -8.50 13.35 -6.06
CA ILE A 35 -7.66 12.31 -6.67
C ILE A 35 -6.24 12.37 -6.09
N LEU A 36 -5.63 13.57 -6.05
CA LEU A 36 -4.30 13.78 -5.47
C LEU A 36 -4.28 13.41 -3.97
N ALA A 37 -5.28 13.85 -3.20
CA ALA A 37 -5.37 13.53 -1.78
C ALA A 37 -5.52 12.01 -1.52
N LEU A 38 -6.24 11.29 -2.38
CA LEU A 38 -6.34 9.83 -2.30
C LEU A 38 -5.02 9.14 -2.62
N PHE A 39 -4.29 9.64 -3.63
CA PHE A 39 -2.98 9.12 -3.98
C PHE A 39 -1.97 9.29 -2.84
N GLU A 40 -1.92 10.48 -2.22
CA GLU A 40 -1.07 10.73 -1.04
C GLU A 40 -1.40 9.78 0.12
N LYS A 41 -2.68 9.63 0.45
CA LYS A 41 -3.11 8.71 1.51
C LYS A 41 -2.72 7.26 1.23
N MET A 42 -2.83 6.82 -0.01
CA MET A 42 -2.45 5.48 -0.41
C MET A 42 -0.95 5.24 -0.19
N MET A 43 -0.08 6.19 -0.56
CA MET A 43 1.37 6.06 -0.33
C MET A 43 1.71 5.95 1.16
N VAL A 44 1.11 6.80 1.99
CA VAL A 44 1.29 6.74 3.46
C VAL A 44 0.84 5.40 4.01
N ALA A 45 -0.35 4.93 3.62
CA ALA A 45 -0.90 3.65 4.08
C ALA A 45 -0.04 2.45 3.63
N CYS A 46 0.45 2.46 2.39
CA CYS A 46 1.35 1.42 1.88
C CYS A 46 2.67 1.40 2.67
N MET A 47 3.28 2.56 2.91
CA MET A 47 4.51 2.63 3.69
C MET A 47 4.28 2.19 5.14
N GLN A 48 3.16 2.57 5.74
CA GLN A 48 2.78 2.15 7.08
C GLN A 48 2.53 0.64 7.17
N LEU A 49 1.92 0.03 6.15
CA LEU A 49 1.78 -1.42 6.06
C LEU A 49 3.14 -2.11 5.98
N ILE A 50 4.05 -1.60 5.15
CA ILE A 50 5.42 -2.13 5.05
C ILE A 50 6.09 -2.06 6.42
N ASN A 51 6.03 -0.91 7.10
CA ASN A 51 6.58 -0.74 8.44
C ASN A 51 6.00 -1.78 9.40
N ALA A 52 4.67 -1.91 9.47
CA ALA A 52 4.04 -2.90 10.33
C ALA A 52 4.51 -4.34 10.03
N LEU A 53 4.73 -4.70 8.77
CA LEU A 53 5.21 -6.03 8.39
C LEU A 53 6.68 -6.25 8.75
N VAL A 54 7.56 -5.28 8.53
CA VAL A 54 9.00 -5.44 8.77
C VAL A 54 9.38 -5.26 10.24
N THR A 55 8.57 -4.54 11.04
CA THR A 55 8.84 -4.32 12.46
C THR A 55 8.05 -5.23 13.40
N SER A 56 7.02 -5.94 12.90
CA SER A 56 6.24 -6.86 13.74
C SER A 56 6.98 -8.10 14.25
N PRO A 57 7.93 -8.72 13.51
CA PRO A 57 8.63 -9.91 14.02
C PRO A 57 9.68 -9.56 15.07
N ASP A 58 9.70 -10.31 16.19
CA ASP A 58 10.72 -10.14 17.24
C ASP A 58 12.11 -10.67 16.83
N ASP A 59 12.15 -11.63 15.92
CA ASP A 59 13.38 -12.26 15.44
C ASP A 59 14.03 -11.43 14.32
N LEU A 60 15.30 -11.07 14.53
CA LEU A 60 16.07 -10.25 13.59
C LEU A 60 16.19 -10.89 12.20
N ASP A 61 16.37 -12.20 12.11
CA ASP A 61 16.56 -12.88 10.82
C ASP A 61 15.27 -12.80 9.98
N PHE A 62 14.10 -12.90 10.63
CA PHE A 62 12.82 -12.66 9.97
C PHE A 62 12.62 -11.19 9.56
N ARG A 63 12.93 -10.22 10.43
CA ARG A 63 12.84 -8.79 10.07
C ARG A 63 13.71 -8.46 8.86
N LEU A 64 14.98 -8.90 8.88
CA LEU A 64 15.92 -8.72 7.79
C LEU A 64 15.43 -9.42 6.51
N HIS A 65 14.90 -10.64 6.62
CA HIS A 65 14.38 -11.37 5.46
C HIS A 65 13.27 -10.60 4.74
N ILE A 66 12.25 -10.16 5.48
CA ILE A 66 11.10 -9.44 4.92
C ILE A 66 11.54 -8.08 4.35
N ARG A 67 12.36 -7.32 5.09
CA ARG A 67 12.86 -6.03 4.59
C ARG A 67 13.67 -6.20 3.31
N ASN A 68 14.56 -7.19 3.28
CA ASN A 68 15.37 -7.48 2.10
C ASN A 68 14.52 -7.93 0.91
N GLU A 69 13.43 -8.65 1.13
CA GLU A 69 12.48 -9.00 0.06
C GLU A 69 11.82 -7.74 -0.52
N PHE A 70 11.27 -6.84 0.32
CA PHE A 70 10.72 -5.57 -0.18
C PHE A 70 11.76 -4.75 -0.95
N MET A 71 12.99 -4.67 -0.46
CA MET A 71 14.08 -3.97 -1.14
C MET A 71 14.40 -4.56 -2.51
N ARG A 72 14.38 -5.90 -2.66
CA ARG A 72 14.58 -6.58 -3.96
C ARG A 72 13.37 -6.45 -4.89
N CYS A 73 12.17 -6.34 -4.34
CA CYS A 73 10.92 -6.19 -5.10
C CYS A 73 10.68 -4.77 -5.63
N GLY A 74 11.68 -3.88 -5.60
CA GLY A 74 11.59 -2.54 -6.19
C GLY A 74 11.49 -1.40 -5.17
N LEU A 75 11.41 -1.70 -3.86
CA LEU A 75 11.31 -0.64 -2.85
C LEU A 75 12.57 0.24 -2.85
N LYS A 76 13.74 -0.33 -3.14
CA LYS A 76 15.02 0.38 -3.18
C LYS A 76 15.01 1.54 -4.19
N GLU A 77 14.42 1.32 -5.36
CA GLU A 77 14.32 2.30 -6.44
C GLU A 77 13.22 3.34 -6.16
N ILE A 78 12.18 2.96 -5.42
CA ILE A 78 11.03 3.81 -5.10
C ILE A 78 11.34 4.77 -3.93
N LEU A 79 12.11 4.35 -2.92
CA LEU A 79 12.42 5.15 -1.73
C LEU A 79 12.97 6.57 -2.03
N PRO A 80 13.92 6.77 -2.97
CA PRO A 80 14.38 8.12 -3.33
C PRO A 80 13.27 9.01 -3.89
N HIS A 81 12.32 8.44 -4.63
CA HIS A 81 11.18 9.17 -5.16
C HIS A 81 10.22 9.56 -4.03
N LEU A 82 9.92 8.64 -3.10
CA LEU A 82 9.06 8.92 -1.95
C LEU A 82 9.60 10.06 -1.07
N ASN A 83 10.93 10.13 -0.89
CA ASN A 83 11.58 11.22 -0.13
C ASN A 83 11.45 12.61 -0.79
N THR A 84 11.05 12.69 -2.07
CA THR A 84 10.85 13.97 -2.76
C THR A 84 9.43 14.52 -2.61
N ILE A 85 8.50 13.68 -2.13
CA ILE A 85 7.08 14.01 -1.99
C ILE A 85 6.90 14.78 -0.69
N LYS A 86 6.30 15.98 -0.77
CA LYS A 86 6.06 16.82 0.41
C LYS A 86 4.80 16.37 1.14
N ASN A 87 4.92 15.36 2.00
CA ASN A 87 3.84 14.87 2.83
C ASN A 87 4.37 14.46 4.21
N GLU A 88 4.00 15.21 5.24
CA GLU A 88 4.50 15.02 6.61
C GLU A 88 4.23 13.61 7.15
N ALA A 89 3.06 13.04 6.85
CA ALA A 89 2.72 11.69 7.30
C ALA A 89 3.59 10.62 6.60
N LEU A 90 3.91 10.82 5.33
CA LEU A 90 4.83 9.95 4.58
C LEU A 90 6.25 10.07 5.14
N ASP A 91 6.72 11.29 5.40
CA ASP A 91 8.04 11.57 5.96
C ASP A 91 8.24 10.85 7.30
N ILE A 92 7.21 10.85 8.15
CA ILE A 92 7.22 10.09 9.42
C ILE A 92 7.39 8.59 9.15
N GLN A 93 6.64 8.01 8.21
CA GLN A 93 6.74 6.58 7.91
C GLN A 93 8.09 6.20 7.30
N LEU A 94 8.66 7.04 6.44
CA LEU A 94 10.01 6.83 5.87
C LEU A 94 11.08 6.90 6.95
N LYS A 95 10.96 7.85 7.88
CA LYS A 95 11.87 7.96 9.02
C LYS A 95 11.80 6.72 9.92
N VAL A 96 10.59 6.26 10.26
CA VAL A 96 10.39 5.03 11.05
C VAL A 96 11.05 3.83 10.36
N PHE A 97 10.90 3.70 9.04
CA PHE A 97 11.52 2.62 8.28
C PHE A 97 13.05 2.66 8.37
N GLU A 98 13.65 3.85 8.24
CA GLU A 98 15.10 4.03 8.26
C GLU A 98 15.69 3.80 9.66
N GLU A 99 15.01 4.28 10.71
CA GLU A 99 15.42 4.06 12.10
C GLU A 99 15.45 2.57 12.44
N HIS A 100 14.37 1.82 12.16
CA HIS A 100 14.36 0.37 12.39
C HIS A 100 15.37 -0.37 11.51
N LYS A 101 15.66 0.14 10.30
CA LYS A 101 16.73 -0.44 9.48
C LYS A 101 18.08 -0.28 10.16
N GLU A 102 18.38 0.89 10.70
CA GLU A 102 19.65 1.12 11.39
C GLU A 102 19.75 0.29 12.66
N GLU A 103 18.68 0.19 13.45
CA GLU A 103 18.61 -0.66 14.64
C GLU A 103 18.91 -2.13 14.31
N ASP A 104 18.29 -2.67 13.25
CA ASP A 104 18.54 -4.04 12.80
C ASP A 104 19.99 -4.24 12.31
N MET A 105 20.59 -3.22 11.70
CA MET A 105 22.00 -3.27 11.29
C MET A 105 22.96 -3.27 12.47
N ILE A 106 22.66 -2.52 13.53
CA ILE A 106 23.43 -2.50 14.78
C ILE A 106 23.35 -3.86 15.46
N GLU A 107 22.13 -4.42 15.61
CA GLU A 107 21.94 -5.75 16.20
C GLU A 107 22.68 -6.84 15.40
N PHE A 108 22.61 -6.76 14.07
CA PHE A 108 23.33 -7.66 13.19
C PHE A 108 24.84 -7.54 13.33
N SER A 109 25.37 -6.31 13.43
CA SER A 109 26.80 -6.06 13.64
C SER A 109 27.29 -6.68 14.96
N HIS A 110 26.53 -6.54 16.04
CA HIS A 110 26.87 -7.15 17.33
C HIS A 110 26.90 -8.68 17.24
N ARG A 111 25.88 -9.31 16.61
CA ARG A 111 25.89 -10.77 16.37
C ARG A 111 27.11 -11.22 15.57
N LEU A 112 27.55 -10.42 14.59
CA LEU A 112 28.76 -10.72 13.81
C LEU A 112 30.05 -10.57 14.62
N GLU A 113 30.14 -9.56 15.48
CA GLU A 113 31.27 -9.34 16.37
C GLU A 113 31.43 -10.48 17.36
N ASP A 114 30.33 -10.96 17.95
CA ASP A 114 30.31 -12.11 18.85
C ASP A 114 30.85 -13.36 18.14
N ILE A 115 30.34 -13.69 16.95
CA ILE A 115 30.82 -14.82 16.14
C ILE A 115 32.31 -14.68 15.83
N LYS A 116 32.76 -13.48 15.44
CA LYS A 116 34.17 -13.24 15.13
C LYS A 116 35.05 -13.48 16.36
N SER A 117 34.62 -13.05 17.54
CA SER A 117 35.35 -13.24 18.79
C SER A 117 35.48 -14.72 19.17
N GLU A 118 34.43 -15.51 18.96
CA GLU A 118 34.43 -16.96 19.19
C GLU A 118 35.41 -17.70 18.26
N LEU A 119 35.56 -17.21 17.02
CA LEU A 119 36.48 -17.78 16.03
C LEU A 119 37.94 -17.38 16.26
N GLU A 120 38.20 -16.19 16.84
CA GLU A 120 39.55 -15.68 17.10
C GLU A 120 40.18 -16.31 18.35
N TYR A 121 39.37 -16.75 19.30
CA TYR A 121 39.80 -17.53 20.47
C TYR A 121 39.11 -18.90 20.53
N PRO A 122 39.47 -19.84 19.63
CA PRO A 122 38.92 -21.19 19.63
C PRO A 122 39.61 -22.03 20.73
N PHE A 123 39.32 -21.71 21.99
CA PHE A 123 39.87 -22.34 23.20
C PHE A 123 41.36 -22.06 23.49
#